data_AF-A0A444HNB0-F1
#
_entry.id   AF-A0A444HNB0-F1
#
_cell.length_a   1.000
_cell.length_b   1.000
_cell.length_c   1.000
_cell.angle_alpha   90.00
_cell.angle_beta   90.00
_cell.angle_gamma   90.00
#
_symmetry.space_group_name_H-M   'P 1'
#
loop_
_entity.id
_entity.type
_entity.pdbx_description
1 polymer ?
#
loop_
_entity_poly.entity_id
_entity_poly.type
_entity_poly.pdbx_seq_one_letter_code
_entity_poly.pdbx_strand_id
1 'polypeptide(L)' 'MKKHRRATVADLLSEKGRRQLTMLRVTSLEEAEAAEKAGIDIVSVPP' A
#
# COMPACT_ATOMS: atom_id res chain seq x y z
N MET A 1 9.88 -19.06 -2.03
CA MET A 1 8.47 -18.60 -1.98
C MET A 1 8.43 -17.21 -2.61
N LYS A 2 7.71 -17.03 -3.72
CA LYS A 2 7.58 -15.71 -4.36
C LYS A 2 6.82 -14.82 -3.37
N LYS A 3 7.51 -13.92 -2.65
CA LYS A 3 6.89 -12.99 -1.72
C LYS A 3 5.90 -12.16 -2.55
N HIS A 4 4.59 -12.36 -2.34
CA HIS A 4 3.60 -11.53 -2.98
C HIS A 4 3.94 -10.08 -2.65
N ARG A 5 4.14 -9.25 -3.68
CA ARG A 5 4.53 -7.83 -3.54
C ARG A 5 3.46 -7.00 -2.82
N ARG A 6 2.26 -7.54 -2.67
CA ARG A 6 1.10 -6.88 -2.07
C ARG A 6 0.96 -7.36 -0.64
N ALA A 7 1.10 -6.45 0.31
CA ALA A 7 0.88 -6.73 1.73
C ALA A 7 -0.60 -7.10 1.96
N THR A 8 -0.82 -8.15 2.73
CA THR A 8 -2.14 -8.49 3.27
C THR A 8 -2.43 -7.65 4.52
N VAL A 9 -3.67 -7.70 5.00
CA VAL A 9 -4.04 -7.07 6.28
C VAL A 9 -3.18 -7.62 7.44
N ALA A 10 -2.89 -8.92 7.46
CA ALA A 10 -2.06 -9.53 8.49
C ALA A 10 -0.61 -9.03 8.45
N ASP A 11 -0.06 -8.79 7.26
CA ASP A 11 1.27 -8.20 7.10
C ASP A 11 1.29 -6.77 7.66
N LEU A 12 0.30 -5.94 7.31
CA LEU A 12 0.21 -4.56 7.79
C LEU A 12 0.06 -4.48 9.32
N LEU A 13 -0.74 -5.36 9.91
CA LEU A 13 -0.90 -5.46 11.36
C LEU A 13 0.42 -5.85 12.05
N SER A 14 1.22 -6.71 11.43
CA SER A 14 2.51 -7.14 11.97
C SER A 14 3.56 -6.02 11.99
N GLU A 15 3.39 -4.99 11.16
CA GLU A 15 4.25 -3.80 11.10
C GLU A 15 3.84 -2.69 12.08
N LYS A 16 2.65 -2.78 12.69
CA LYS A 16 2.12 -1.78 13.61
C LYS A 16 3.06 -1.57 14.81
N GLY A 17 3.49 -0.33 15.02
CA GLY A 17 4.43 0.04 16.08
C GLY A 17 5.90 -0.27 15.77
N ARG A 18 6.21 -0.91 14.63
CA ARG A 18 7.58 -1.15 14.16
C ARG A 18 8.04 -0.10 13.15
N ARG A 19 7.14 0.30 12.25
CA ARG A 19 7.36 1.39 11.29
C ARG A 19 6.09 2.16 11.02
N GLN A 20 6.25 3.40 10.55
CA GLN A 20 5.15 4.20 10.04
C GLN A 20 4.73 3.68 8.65
N LEU A 21 3.43 3.45 8.46
CA LEU A 21 2.86 3.12 7.16
C LEU A 21 2.36 4.39 6.46
N THR A 22 2.42 4.38 5.13
CA THR A 22 1.95 5.45 4.25
C THR A 22 0.63 5.08 3.58
N MET A 23 -0.23 6.06 3.36
CA MET A 23 -1.49 5.89 2.63
C MET A 23 -1.70 7.05 1.68
N LEU A 24 -2.05 6.75 0.42
CA LEU A 24 -2.40 7.75 -0.58
C LEU A 24 -3.81 7.51 -1.12
N ARG A 25 -4.60 8.57 -1.20
CA ARG A 25 -5.90 8.53 -1.89
C ARG A 25 -5.66 8.66 -3.39
N VAL A 26 -6.24 7.76 -4.18
CA VAL A 26 -6.13 7.75 -5.65
C VAL A 26 -7.50 7.68 -6.29
N THR A 27 -7.63 8.22 -7.49
CA THR A 27 -8.87 8.31 -8.28
C THR A 27 -8.73 7.74 -9.69
N SER A 28 -7.50 7.43 -10.11
CA SER A 28 -7.21 6.85 -11.41
C SER A 28 -6.22 5.67 -11.29
N LEU A 29 -6.15 4.85 -12.35
CA LEU A 29 -5.17 3.77 -12.45
C LEU A 29 -3.74 4.30 -12.58
N GLU A 30 -3.56 5.42 -13.26
CA GLU A 30 -2.26 6.07 -13.41
C GLU A 30 -1.70 6.52 -12.07
N GLU A 31 -2.55 7.13 -11.22
CA GLU A 31 -2.18 7.51 -9.85
C GLU A 31 -1.82 6.29 -9.00
N ALA A 32 -2.55 5.18 -9.15
CA ALA A 32 -2.26 3.93 -8.44
C ALA A 32 -0.90 3.33 -8.87
N GLU A 33 -0.59 3.36 -10.16
CA GLU A 33 0.71 2.90 -10.68
C GLU A 33 1.86 3.79 -10.19
N ALA A 34 1.66 5.11 -10.18
CA ALA A 34 2.63 6.05 -9.61
C ALA A 34 2.84 5.80 -8.11
N ALA A 35 1.78 5.50 -7.36
CA ALA A 35 1.86 5.17 -5.93
C ALA A 35 2.67 3.88 -5.69
N GLU A 36 2.47 2.84 -6.50
CA GLU A 36 3.27 1.61 -6.42
C GLU A 36 4.76 1.88 -6.68
N LYS A 37 5.08 2.67 -7.71
CA LYS A 37 6.48 3.06 -8.04
C LYS A 37 7.12 3.90 -6.93
N ALA A 38 6.34 4.75 -6.27
CA ALA A 38 6.79 5.56 -5.13
C ALA A 38 6.91 4.77 -3.82
N GLY A 39 6.47 3.50 -3.78
CA GLY A 39 6.55 2.65 -2.60
C GLY A 39 5.50 2.97 -1.53
N ILE A 40 4.32 3.49 -1.93
CA ILE A 40 3.20 3.70 -1.02
C ILE A 40 2.68 2.35 -0.51
N ASP A 41 2.50 2.23 0.81
CA ASP A 41 2.08 0.96 1.42
C ASP A 41 0.62 0.62 1.12
N ILE A 42 -0.26 1.63 1.12
CA ILE A 42 -1.71 1.46 0.99
C ILE A 42 -2.31 2.54 0.07
N VAL A 43 -3.20 2.14 -0.84
CA VAL A 43 -4.01 3.07 -1.63
C VAL A 43 -5.47 3.05 -1.17
N SER A 44 -6.10 4.23 -1.11
CA SER A 44 -7.52 4.39 -0.80
C SER A 44 -8.24 4.92 -2.04
N VAL A 45 -9.25 4.18 -2.50
CA VAL A 45 -10.10 4.58 -3.63
C VAL A 45 -11.42 5.14 -3.07
N PRO A 46 -11.92 6.29 -3.57
CA PRO A 46 -13.27 6.75 -3.26
C PRO A 46 -14.34 5.69 -3.57
N PRO A 47 -15.51 5.73 -2.90
CA PRO A 47 -16.68 4.97 -3.35
C PRO A 47 -17.18 5.44 -4.72
#